data_AF-A0A3A9BH02-F1
#
_entry.id   AF-A0A3A9BH02-F1
#
_cell.length_a   1.000
_cell.length_b   1.000
_cell.length_c   1.000
_cell.angle_alpha   90.00
_cell.angle_beta   90.00
_cell.angle_gamma   90.00
#
_symmetry.space_group_name_H-M   'P 1'
#
loop_
_entity.id
_entity.type
_entity.pdbx_description
1 polymer ?
#
loop_
_entity_poly.entity_id
_entity_poly.type
_entity_poly.pdbx_seq_one_letter_code
_entity_poly.pdbx_strand_id
1 'polypeptide(L)'
;MEKIICLRDDDTNYYTTLEELESGYGEFWGNLPITLATIPFVHGSEKKILDFERDGKNKYQSLRKWEKNAGVKELAEYHMLHPIGNNIKLVNGLKQMILLNKIEIAQHGVSHRYNEAGAEMYSDNIGLRTIRDGKEYLEKVFDSKIKVFIPPSNTFDTKCGRYINYIGEEIISGAPTAFRHKREKIASLIQHPLEIKERLKIHLKNQFPVTIHGNGIKTYLGFTFNSWESIDYIMSQAEARLKKNGCFIVTTHYRLLGVMDDIQHSYRNKYHSFLKELTRLDNVRFVTASEYIENEKNRRII
;
A
#
# COMPACT_ATOMS: atom_id res chain seq x y z
N MET A 1 10.04 25.37 7.57
CA MET A 1 10.10 23.93 7.94
C MET A 1 10.02 23.12 6.65
N GLU A 2 10.97 22.22 6.40
CA GLU A 2 10.96 21.32 5.24
C GLU A 2 9.62 20.56 5.18
N LYS A 3 9.09 20.36 3.98
CA LYS A 3 7.88 19.56 3.72
C LYS A 3 8.31 18.24 3.07
N ILE A 4 7.69 17.14 3.45
CA ILE A 4 8.14 15.81 3.02
C ILE A 4 7.02 15.06 2.31
N ILE A 5 7.33 14.48 1.16
CA ILE A 5 6.40 13.70 0.35
C ILE A 5 6.93 12.28 0.17
N CYS A 6 6.11 11.28 0.48
CA CYS A 6 6.38 9.89 0.17
C CYS A 6 5.53 9.43 -1.01
N LEU A 7 6.17 8.84 -2.02
CA LEU A 7 5.49 8.14 -3.11
C LEU A 7 5.40 6.64 -2.74
N ARG A 8 4.17 6.11 -2.73
CA ARG A 8 3.90 4.69 -2.51
C ARG A 8 3.27 4.10 -3.78
N ASP A 9 3.83 3.01 -4.27
CA ASP A 9 3.30 2.23 -5.39
C ASP A 9 2.96 0.82 -4.94
N ASP A 10 1.75 0.37 -5.19
CA ASP A 10 1.28 -0.96 -4.78
C ASP A 10 1.42 -2.03 -5.87
N ASP A 11 1.36 -3.30 -5.46
CA ASP A 11 1.31 -4.49 -6.32
C ASP A 11 2.58 -4.86 -7.10
N THR A 12 3.77 -4.39 -6.72
CA THR A 12 5.02 -4.93 -7.30
C THR A 12 5.18 -6.40 -6.94
N ASN A 13 5.37 -7.29 -7.92
CA ASN A 13 5.43 -8.73 -7.69
C ASN A 13 6.13 -9.51 -8.82
N TYR A 14 6.02 -10.84 -8.80
CA TYR A 14 6.62 -11.72 -9.80
C TYR A 14 6.28 -11.35 -11.26
N TYR A 15 5.06 -10.90 -11.54
CA TYR A 15 4.63 -10.56 -12.90
C TYR A 15 5.07 -9.16 -13.34
N THR A 16 5.57 -8.33 -12.42
CA THR A 16 6.04 -6.98 -12.74
C THR A 16 7.29 -7.06 -13.59
N THR A 17 7.32 -6.31 -14.68
CA THR A 17 8.55 -6.09 -15.46
C THR A 17 9.22 -4.79 -15.05
N LEU A 18 10.54 -4.72 -15.19
CA LEU A 18 11.27 -3.48 -14.94
C LEU A 18 10.83 -2.40 -15.93
N GLU A 19 10.57 -2.78 -17.17
CA GLU A 19 10.11 -1.89 -18.23
C GLU A 19 8.75 -1.26 -17.92
N GLU A 20 7.82 -1.98 -17.28
CA GLU A 20 6.53 -1.41 -16.85
C GLU A 20 6.73 -0.29 -15.81
N LEU A 21 7.66 -0.47 -14.87
CA LEU A 21 7.98 0.55 -13.87
C LEU A 21 8.65 1.77 -14.53
N GLU A 22 9.65 1.54 -15.37
CA GLU A 22 10.37 2.58 -16.11
C GLU A 22 9.44 3.39 -17.02
N SER A 23 8.61 2.71 -17.81
CA SER A 23 7.65 3.36 -18.71
C SER A 23 6.54 4.08 -17.94
N GLY A 24 6.03 3.44 -16.90
CA GLY A 24 4.95 3.97 -16.07
C GLY A 24 5.34 5.26 -15.37
N TYR A 25 6.51 5.29 -14.75
CA TYR A 25 7.03 6.47 -14.08
C TYR A 25 7.73 7.46 -15.01
N GLY A 26 8.23 7.03 -16.16
CA GLY A 26 8.89 7.89 -17.14
C GLY A 26 10.02 8.70 -16.52
N GLU A 27 9.97 10.03 -16.67
CA GLU A 27 10.99 10.94 -16.13
C GLU A 27 11.10 10.94 -14.60
N PHE A 28 10.13 10.39 -13.87
CA PHE A 28 10.18 10.31 -12.41
C PHE A 28 10.94 9.09 -11.90
N TRP A 29 11.09 8.04 -12.72
CA TRP A 29 11.80 6.83 -12.34
C TRP A 29 13.27 7.13 -12.08
N GLY A 30 13.75 6.89 -10.85
CA GLY A 30 15.12 7.20 -10.44
C GLY A 30 15.39 8.68 -10.14
N ASN A 31 14.46 9.58 -10.43
CA ASN A 31 14.57 10.99 -10.10
C ASN A 31 13.81 11.34 -8.81
N LEU A 32 12.68 10.69 -8.56
CA LEU A 32 11.97 10.76 -7.28
C LEU A 32 12.09 9.42 -6.55
N PRO A 33 12.36 9.40 -5.23
CA PRO A 33 12.32 8.19 -4.45
C PRO A 33 10.90 7.61 -4.38
N ILE A 34 10.78 6.30 -4.61
CA ILE A 34 9.50 5.58 -4.61
C ILE A 34 9.59 4.39 -3.65
N THR A 35 8.55 4.19 -2.83
CA THR A 35 8.39 2.98 -2.03
C THR A 35 7.51 1.99 -2.80
N LEU A 36 8.08 0.86 -3.19
CA LEU A 36 7.36 -0.21 -3.87
C LEU A 36 6.81 -1.21 -2.84
N ALA A 37 5.50 -1.23 -2.67
CA ALA A 37 4.80 -2.26 -1.93
C ALA A 37 4.90 -3.57 -2.73
N THR A 38 5.66 -4.52 -2.18
CA THR A 38 6.10 -5.72 -2.90
C THR A 38 5.51 -6.99 -2.30
N ILE A 39 4.87 -7.80 -3.14
CA ILE A 39 4.25 -9.07 -2.75
C ILE A 39 5.31 -10.19 -2.88
N PRO A 40 5.67 -10.89 -1.79
CA PRO A 40 6.75 -11.88 -1.84
C PRO A 40 6.40 -13.11 -2.68
N PHE A 41 5.18 -13.63 -2.53
CA PHE A 41 4.73 -14.88 -3.14
C PHE A 41 3.35 -14.69 -3.79
N VAL A 42 3.27 -13.87 -4.85
CA VAL A 42 1.98 -13.52 -5.43
C VAL A 42 1.20 -14.75 -5.87
N HIS A 43 -0.08 -14.78 -5.51
CA HIS A 43 -0.99 -15.84 -5.90
C HIS A 43 -1.28 -15.74 -7.41
N GLY A 44 -1.33 -16.86 -8.12
CA GLY A 44 -1.55 -16.91 -9.59
C GLY A 44 -2.88 -16.28 -10.04
N SER A 45 -3.75 -15.97 -9.09
CA SER A 45 -5.04 -15.35 -9.30
C SER A 45 -5.11 -13.86 -8.96
N GLU A 46 -3.99 -13.16 -8.81
CA GLU A 46 -4.01 -11.74 -8.41
C GLU A 46 -5.01 -10.89 -9.20
N LYS A 47 -5.19 -11.17 -10.50
CA LYS A 47 -6.14 -10.49 -11.40
C LYS A 47 -7.54 -11.11 -11.40
N LYS A 48 -7.72 -12.33 -10.89
CA LYS A 48 -8.99 -13.06 -10.96
C LYS A 48 -10.13 -12.36 -10.23
N ILE A 49 -9.83 -11.63 -9.16
CA ILE A 49 -10.83 -10.84 -8.44
C ILE A 49 -11.43 -9.72 -9.32
N LEU A 50 -10.66 -9.21 -10.29
CA LEU A 50 -11.05 -8.11 -11.18
C LEU A 50 -12.17 -8.53 -12.14
N ASP A 51 -12.24 -9.82 -12.49
CA ASP A 51 -13.33 -10.40 -13.28
C ASP A 51 -14.70 -10.17 -12.62
N PHE A 52 -14.74 -10.03 -11.28
CA PHE A 52 -15.97 -9.93 -10.50
C PHE A 52 -16.24 -8.51 -9.96
N GLU A 53 -15.41 -7.52 -10.32
CA GLU A 53 -15.60 -6.15 -9.83
C GLU A 53 -16.84 -5.47 -10.44
N ARG A 54 -17.30 -5.94 -11.60
CA ARG A 54 -18.40 -5.34 -12.36
C ARG A 54 -19.78 -5.90 -12.00
N ASP A 55 -19.85 -6.96 -11.20
CA ASP A 55 -21.07 -7.76 -11.04
C ASP A 55 -22.10 -7.19 -10.05
N GLY A 56 -21.80 -6.08 -9.36
CA GLY A 56 -22.66 -5.48 -8.33
C GLY A 56 -22.91 -6.36 -7.07
N LYS A 57 -22.42 -7.60 -7.09
CA LYS A 57 -22.41 -8.55 -5.98
C LYS A 57 -21.09 -8.43 -5.20
N ASN A 58 -21.04 -8.98 -3.99
CA ASN A 58 -19.80 -9.06 -3.23
C ASN A 58 -18.77 -9.89 -4.02
N LYS A 59 -17.74 -9.23 -4.57
CA LYS A 59 -16.71 -9.84 -5.42
C LYS A 59 -16.02 -11.04 -4.77
N TYR A 60 -15.89 -11.05 -3.44
CA TYR A 60 -15.31 -12.17 -2.68
C TYR A 60 -16.21 -13.42 -2.72
N GLN A 61 -17.52 -13.25 -2.66
CA GLN A 61 -18.49 -14.35 -2.79
C GLN A 61 -18.55 -14.87 -4.22
N SER A 62 -18.49 -13.98 -5.21
CA SER A 62 -18.42 -14.36 -6.63
C SER A 62 -17.17 -15.18 -6.92
N LEU A 63 -16.00 -14.75 -6.43
CA LEU A 63 -14.76 -15.51 -6.52
C LEU A 63 -14.91 -16.90 -5.88
N ARG A 64 -15.48 -16.99 -4.68
CA ARG A 64 -15.72 -18.27 -4.00
C ARG A 64 -16.66 -19.18 -4.77
N LYS A 65 -17.69 -18.62 -5.43
CA LYS A 65 -18.59 -19.37 -6.30
C LYS A 65 -17.85 -19.91 -7.52
N TRP A 66 -16.98 -19.12 -8.13
CA TRP A 66 -16.13 -19.58 -9.23
C TRP A 66 -15.21 -20.71 -8.77
N GLU A 67 -14.52 -20.58 -7.63
CA GLU A 67 -13.64 -21.64 -7.09
C GLU A 67 -14.38 -22.98 -6.94
N LYS A 68 -15.65 -22.97 -6.51
CA LYS A 68 -16.44 -24.21 -6.35
C LYS A 68 -16.79 -24.90 -7.68
N ASN A 69 -16.81 -24.15 -8.78
CA ASN A 69 -17.21 -24.63 -10.09
C ASN A 69 -16.02 -24.85 -11.04
N ALA A 70 -14.85 -24.31 -10.69
CA ALA A 70 -13.63 -24.40 -11.49
C ALA A 70 -13.16 -25.85 -11.62
N GLY A 71 -12.65 -26.20 -12.79
CA GLY A 71 -12.06 -27.51 -13.05
C GLY A 71 -10.75 -27.70 -12.31
N VAL A 72 -10.28 -28.96 -12.24
CA VAL A 72 -9.03 -29.33 -11.53
C VAL A 72 -7.84 -28.49 -11.98
N LYS A 73 -7.68 -28.30 -13.30
CA LYS A 73 -6.57 -27.53 -13.88
C LYS A 73 -6.65 -26.05 -13.51
N GLU A 74 -7.83 -25.45 -13.61
CA GLU A 74 -8.05 -24.04 -13.27
C GLU A 74 -7.78 -23.79 -11.78
N LEU A 75 -8.20 -24.70 -10.89
CA LEU A 75 -7.93 -24.61 -9.46
C LEU A 75 -6.45 -24.80 -9.13
N ALA A 76 -5.77 -25.73 -9.81
CA ALA A 76 -4.34 -25.92 -9.63
C ALA A 76 -3.57 -24.66 -10.02
N GLU A 77 -3.86 -24.10 -11.19
CA GLU A 77 -3.24 -22.86 -11.67
C GLU A 77 -3.55 -21.67 -10.75
N TYR A 78 -4.81 -21.56 -10.32
CA TYR A 78 -5.26 -20.54 -9.39
C TYR A 78 -4.47 -20.54 -8.08
N HIS A 79 -4.21 -21.72 -7.50
CA HIS A 79 -3.51 -21.87 -6.22
C HIS A 79 -1.98 -21.82 -6.30
N MET A 80 -1.39 -21.66 -7.47
CA MET A 80 0.06 -21.51 -7.59
C MET A 80 0.52 -20.22 -6.92
N LEU A 81 1.67 -20.29 -6.26
CA LEU A 81 2.39 -19.14 -5.73
C LEU A 81 3.59 -18.85 -6.63
N HIS A 82 3.80 -17.58 -6.91
CA HIS A 82 4.89 -17.10 -7.75
C HIS A 82 5.82 -16.20 -6.92
N PRO A 83 6.97 -16.72 -6.45
CA PRO A 83 7.92 -15.95 -5.67
C PRO A 83 8.58 -14.84 -6.51
N ILE A 84 8.61 -13.60 -6.02
CA ILE A 84 9.20 -12.47 -6.79
C ILE A 84 10.68 -12.68 -7.11
N GLY A 85 11.43 -13.35 -6.23
CA GLY A 85 12.82 -13.77 -6.44
C GLY A 85 13.08 -14.57 -7.73
N ASN A 86 12.06 -15.21 -8.30
CA ASN A 86 12.20 -15.93 -9.58
C ASN A 86 12.18 -14.99 -10.79
N ASN A 87 11.75 -13.74 -10.64
CA ASN A 87 11.88 -12.71 -11.67
C ASN A 87 13.25 -12.03 -11.55
N ILE A 88 14.28 -12.73 -12.02
CA ILE A 88 15.69 -12.32 -11.89
C ILE A 88 15.95 -10.95 -12.52
N LYS A 89 15.29 -10.65 -13.65
CA LYS A 89 15.47 -9.37 -14.36
C LYS A 89 14.94 -8.20 -13.52
N LEU A 90 13.72 -8.30 -13.00
CA LEU A 90 13.15 -7.30 -12.10
C LEU A 90 14.02 -7.16 -10.84
N VAL A 91 14.33 -8.26 -10.17
CA VAL A 91 15.07 -8.25 -8.89
C VAL A 91 16.44 -7.57 -9.05
N ASN A 92 17.18 -7.88 -10.11
CA ASN A 92 18.48 -7.27 -10.35
C ASN A 92 18.36 -5.76 -10.63
N GLY A 93 17.37 -5.33 -11.41
CA GLY A 93 17.09 -3.91 -11.64
C GLY A 93 16.73 -3.17 -10.35
N LEU A 94 15.82 -3.74 -9.55
CA LEU A 94 15.41 -3.13 -8.29
C LEU A 94 16.57 -3.06 -7.28
N LYS A 95 17.43 -4.08 -7.20
CA LYS A 95 18.65 -4.02 -6.34
C LYS A 95 19.54 -2.83 -6.69
N GLN A 96 19.76 -2.56 -7.98
CA GLN A 96 20.54 -1.39 -8.40
C GLN A 96 19.87 -0.09 -7.94
N MET A 97 18.55 0.02 -8.08
CA MET A 97 17.79 1.19 -7.64
C MET A 97 17.82 1.39 -6.12
N ILE A 98 17.78 0.30 -5.34
CA ILE A 98 17.92 0.33 -3.88
C ILE A 98 19.32 0.83 -3.50
N LEU A 99 20.38 0.30 -4.11
CA LEU A 99 21.77 0.73 -3.85
C LEU A 99 21.99 2.22 -4.14
N LEU A 100 21.27 2.77 -5.12
CA LEU A 100 21.30 4.19 -5.47
C LEU A 100 20.36 5.05 -4.63
N ASN A 101 19.70 4.49 -3.60
CA ASN A 101 18.68 5.14 -2.76
C ASN A 101 17.53 5.76 -3.58
N LYS A 102 17.19 5.15 -4.72
CA LYS A 102 16.11 5.61 -5.61
C LYS A 102 14.79 4.94 -5.33
N ILE A 103 14.80 3.78 -4.69
CA ILE A 103 13.58 3.11 -4.24
C ILE A 103 13.77 2.49 -2.86
N GLU A 104 12.65 2.22 -2.21
CA GLU A 104 12.55 1.36 -1.04
C GLU A 104 11.58 0.20 -1.32
N ILE A 105 11.84 -0.97 -0.74
CA ILE A 105 10.91 -2.10 -0.76
C ILE A 105 10.14 -2.15 0.56
N ALA A 106 8.81 -2.19 0.47
CA ALA A 106 7.91 -2.44 1.60
C ALA A 106 7.19 -3.78 1.40
N GLN A 107 6.81 -4.47 2.47
CA GLN A 107 6.05 -5.71 2.35
C GLN A 107 4.59 -5.41 2.01
N HIS A 108 4.06 -6.01 0.95
CA HIS A 108 2.67 -5.89 0.53
C HIS A 108 1.87 -7.18 0.71
N GLY A 109 1.60 -7.52 1.97
CA GLY A 109 1.03 -8.80 2.33
C GLY A 109 1.99 -9.97 2.13
N VAL A 110 1.47 -11.15 1.79
CA VAL A 110 2.32 -12.33 1.50
C VAL A 110 2.03 -12.88 0.12
N SER A 111 0.77 -13.10 -0.20
CA SER A 111 0.36 -13.58 -1.53
C SER A 111 -0.67 -12.70 -2.22
N HIS A 112 -1.18 -11.67 -1.54
CA HIS A 112 -2.26 -10.81 -2.03
C HIS A 112 -3.52 -11.63 -2.40
N ARG A 113 -3.77 -12.73 -1.66
CA ARG A 113 -4.89 -13.63 -1.90
C ARG A 113 -6.16 -13.11 -1.23
N TYR A 114 -7.25 -13.12 -2.00
CA TYR A 114 -8.60 -12.84 -1.50
C TYR A 114 -9.27 -14.10 -1.01
N ASN A 115 -10.13 -13.95 -0.01
CA ASN A 115 -10.97 -15.02 0.51
C ASN A 115 -12.41 -14.51 0.68
N GLU A 116 -13.34 -15.38 1.03
CA GLU A 116 -14.76 -15.06 1.20
C GLU A 116 -15.04 -13.97 2.26
N ALA A 117 -14.14 -13.79 3.23
CA ALA A 117 -14.23 -12.76 4.26
C ALA A 117 -13.61 -11.42 3.83
N GLY A 118 -12.77 -11.41 2.79
CA GLY A 118 -12.20 -10.20 2.20
C GLY A 118 -10.73 -10.31 1.80
N ALA A 119 -10.00 -9.21 2.00
CA ALA A 119 -8.58 -9.09 1.71
C ALA A 119 -7.72 -10.03 2.59
N GLU A 120 -6.48 -10.26 2.18
CA GLU A 120 -5.55 -11.22 2.79
C GLU A 120 -5.39 -11.00 4.31
N MET A 121 -5.13 -9.75 4.71
CA MET A 121 -4.90 -9.33 6.10
C MET A 121 -6.19 -9.14 6.90
N TYR A 122 -7.32 -9.50 6.31
CA TYR A 122 -8.65 -9.41 6.91
C TYR A 122 -9.25 -10.82 7.03
N SER A 123 -8.47 -11.76 7.57
CA SER A 123 -8.91 -13.14 7.74
C SER A 123 -8.12 -13.88 8.81
N ASP A 124 -8.69 -14.96 9.34
CA ASP A 124 -7.99 -15.84 10.27
C ASP A 124 -6.98 -16.76 9.57
N ASN A 125 -6.93 -16.71 8.24
CA ASN A 125 -6.14 -17.62 7.42
C ASN A 125 -4.66 -17.25 7.38
N ILE A 126 -4.29 -16.04 7.83
CA ILE A 126 -2.89 -15.63 7.89
C ILE A 126 -2.38 -15.59 9.33
N GLY A 127 -1.23 -16.24 9.54
CA GLY A 127 -0.56 -16.31 10.83
C GLY A 127 0.71 -15.47 10.87
N LEU A 128 1.16 -15.17 12.09
CA LEU A 128 2.42 -14.45 12.34
C LEU A 128 3.59 -15.02 11.55
N ARG A 129 3.74 -16.35 11.55
CA ARG A 129 4.83 -17.02 10.84
C ARG A 129 4.81 -16.71 9.34
N THR A 130 3.64 -16.77 8.70
CA THR A 130 3.49 -16.49 7.27
C THR A 130 3.90 -15.06 6.91
N ILE A 131 3.47 -14.08 7.72
CA ILE A 131 3.83 -12.66 7.52
C ILE A 131 5.35 -12.48 7.67
N ARG A 132 5.92 -13.01 8.76
CA ARG A 132 7.37 -12.95 9.04
C ARG A 132 8.20 -13.64 7.96
N ASP A 133 7.79 -14.83 7.52
CA ASP A 133 8.53 -15.57 6.49
C ASP A 133 8.49 -14.82 5.15
N GLY A 134 7.39 -14.10 4.85
CA GLY A 134 7.30 -13.15 3.73
C GLY A 134 8.28 -11.98 3.84
N LYS A 135 8.38 -11.35 5.02
CA LYS A 135 9.37 -10.30 5.32
C LYS A 135 10.80 -10.81 5.09
N GLU A 136 11.16 -11.89 5.76
CA GLU A 136 12.51 -12.47 5.71
C GLU A 136 12.89 -12.90 4.29
N TYR A 137 11.91 -13.36 3.50
CA TYR A 137 12.13 -13.65 2.10
C TYR A 137 12.45 -12.40 1.28
N LEU A 138 11.67 -11.31 1.42
CA LEU A 138 11.98 -10.05 0.73
C LEU A 138 13.35 -9.50 1.14
N GLU A 139 13.71 -9.58 2.42
CA GLU A 139 15.03 -9.15 2.89
C GLU A 139 16.17 -9.90 2.18
N LYS A 140 16.03 -11.22 2.01
CA LYS A 140 17.00 -12.05 1.30
C LYS A 140 17.01 -11.78 -0.20
N VAL A 141 15.84 -11.61 -0.81
CA VAL A 141 15.73 -11.34 -2.25
C VAL A 141 16.39 -10.03 -2.60
N PHE A 142 16.17 -8.97 -1.82
CA PHE A 142 16.61 -7.61 -2.14
C PHE A 142 17.88 -7.15 -1.43
N ASP A 143 18.41 -7.95 -0.50
CA ASP A 143 19.56 -7.60 0.33
C ASP A 143 19.35 -6.25 1.07
N SER A 144 18.14 -6.07 1.59
CA SER A 144 17.72 -4.83 2.25
C SER A 144 16.77 -5.14 3.40
N LYS A 145 16.74 -4.27 4.42
CA LYS A 145 15.82 -4.42 5.56
C LYS A 145 14.44 -3.93 5.20
N ILE A 146 13.43 -4.76 5.47
CA ILE A 146 12.03 -4.36 5.30
C ILE A 146 11.53 -3.80 6.64
N LYS A 147 11.15 -2.51 6.62
CA LYS A 147 10.73 -1.75 7.81
C LYS A 147 9.27 -1.33 7.76
N VAL A 148 8.65 -1.42 6.59
CA VAL A 148 7.32 -0.89 6.31
C VAL A 148 6.45 -2.02 5.78
N PHE A 149 5.25 -2.12 6.34
CA PHE A 149 4.20 -3.00 5.86
C PHE A 149 3.06 -2.19 5.27
N ILE A 150 2.59 -2.63 4.12
CA ILE A 150 1.48 -2.03 3.38
C ILE A 150 0.41 -3.12 3.19
N PRO A 151 -0.76 -3.02 3.82
CA PRO A 151 -1.77 -4.07 3.72
C PRO A 151 -2.43 -4.06 2.32
N PRO A 152 -2.57 -5.23 1.69
CA PRO A 152 -3.41 -5.44 0.50
C PRO A 152 -4.77 -4.76 0.64
N SER A 153 -5.22 -4.06 -0.41
CA SER A 153 -6.49 -3.31 -0.41
C SER A 153 -6.64 -2.30 0.74
N ASN A 154 -5.53 -1.80 1.31
CA ASN A 154 -5.51 -0.92 2.48
C ASN A 154 -6.27 -1.47 3.71
N THR A 155 -6.44 -2.80 3.80
CA THR A 155 -7.33 -3.41 4.78
C THR A 155 -6.62 -4.49 5.59
N PHE A 156 -6.71 -4.40 6.91
CA PHE A 156 -6.17 -5.38 7.85
C PHE A 156 -6.96 -5.37 9.16
N ASP A 157 -7.01 -6.51 9.84
CA ASP A 157 -7.63 -6.64 11.16
C ASP A 157 -6.63 -6.41 12.32
N THR A 158 -7.14 -6.36 13.55
CA THR A 158 -6.30 -6.14 14.74
C THR A 158 -5.26 -7.24 14.93
N LYS A 159 -5.61 -8.49 14.63
CA LYS A 159 -4.72 -9.63 14.82
C LYS A 159 -3.50 -9.49 13.90
N CYS A 160 -3.73 -9.19 12.62
CA CYS A 160 -2.66 -8.93 11.65
C CYS A 160 -1.85 -7.69 12.04
N GLY A 161 -2.51 -6.59 12.43
CA GLY A 161 -1.83 -5.39 12.91
C GLY A 161 -0.87 -5.65 14.08
N ARG A 162 -1.26 -6.52 15.04
CA ARG A 162 -0.37 -6.94 16.14
C ARG A 162 0.81 -7.78 15.66
N TYR A 163 0.59 -8.67 14.69
CA TYR A 163 1.68 -9.47 14.11
C TYR A 163 2.70 -8.60 13.38
N ILE A 164 2.23 -7.61 12.60
CA ILE A 164 3.07 -6.67 11.87
C ILE A 164 3.91 -5.82 12.85
N ASN A 165 3.29 -5.26 13.89
CA ASN A 165 4.01 -4.52 14.93
C ASN A 165 5.03 -5.41 15.65
N TYR A 166 4.68 -6.67 15.93
CA TYR A 166 5.56 -7.62 16.63
C TYR A 166 6.83 -7.93 15.82
N ILE A 167 6.74 -7.99 14.48
CA ILE A 167 7.92 -8.21 13.61
C ILE A 167 8.68 -6.91 13.30
N GLY A 168 8.32 -5.80 13.97
CA GLY A 168 9.03 -4.53 13.92
C GLY A 168 8.80 -3.71 12.65
N GLU A 169 7.67 -3.90 11.96
CA GLU A 169 7.30 -3.08 10.81
C GLU A 169 6.29 -1.99 11.20
N GLU A 170 6.39 -0.85 10.52
CA GLU A 170 5.42 0.24 10.63
C GLU A 170 4.38 0.13 9.51
N ILE A 171 3.12 0.44 9.83
CA ILE A 171 2.01 0.24 8.89
C ILE A 171 1.68 1.54 8.16
N ILE A 172 1.71 1.53 6.83
CA ILE A 172 1.14 2.58 5.97
C ILE A 172 -0.13 2.04 5.30
N SER A 173 -1.26 2.73 5.44
CA SER A 173 -2.53 2.33 4.82
C SER A 173 -3.43 3.53 4.55
N GLY A 174 -4.41 3.39 3.66
CA GLY A 174 -5.45 4.38 3.42
C GLY A 174 -6.51 4.45 4.54
N ALA A 175 -6.53 3.47 5.45
CA ALA A 175 -7.52 3.36 6.50
C ALA A 175 -6.93 2.77 7.80
N PRO A 176 -7.51 3.08 8.98
CA PRO A 176 -7.18 2.40 10.22
C PRO A 176 -7.61 0.93 10.19
N THR A 177 -7.19 0.18 11.20
CA THR A 177 -7.59 -1.22 11.43
C THR A 177 -9.10 -1.45 11.31
N ALA A 178 -9.47 -2.48 10.56
CA ALA A 178 -10.85 -2.90 10.36
C ALA A 178 -11.34 -3.80 11.50
N PHE A 179 -12.65 -3.70 11.80
CA PHE A 179 -13.32 -4.54 12.79
C PHE A 179 -14.14 -5.61 12.08
N ARG A 180 -13.95 -6.88 12.45
CA ARG A 180 -14.67 -8.00 11.82
C ARG A 180 -16.08 -8.15 12.39
N HIS A 181 -16.25 -7.82 13.66
CA HIS A 181 -17.53 -7.94 14.34
C HIS A 181 -17.90 -6.66 15.11
N LYS A 182 -19.20 -6.38 15.20
CA LYS A 182 -19.73 -5.25 16.01
C LYS A 182 -19.26 -5.32 17.48
N ARG A 183 -19.15 -6.53 18.04
CA ARG A 183 -18.65 -6.75 19.40
C ARG A 183 -17.21 -6.28 19.59
N GLU A 184 -16.33 -6.47 18.60
CA GLU A 184 -14.95 -6.01 18.65
C GLU A 184 -14.89 -4.50 18.60
N LYS A 185 -15.73 -3.88 17.76
CA LYS A 185 -15.87 -2.43 17.72
C LYS A 185 -16.30 -1.89 19.08
N ILE A 186 -17.30 -2.50 19.74
CA ILE A 186 -17.76 -2.10 21.08
C ILE A 186 -16.65 -2.29 22.11
N ALA A 187 -15.97 -3.44 22.12
CA ALA A 187 -14.86 -3.71 23.01
C ALA A 187 -13.71 -2.70 22.83
N SER A 188 -13.41 -2.33 21.59
CA SER A 188 -12.41 -1.32 21.26
C SER A 188 -12.77 0.06 21.82
N LEU A 189 -14.07 0.44 21.83
CA LEU A 189 -14.50 1.69 22.45
C LEU A 189 -14.19 1.74 23.96
N ILE A 190 -14.30 0.60 24.63
CA ILE A 190 -14.02 0.48 26.07
C ILE A 190 -12.51 0.44 26.33
N GLN A 191 -11.77 -0.31 25.52
CA GLN A 191 -10.33 -0.53 25.70
C GLN A 191 -9.48 0.66 25.27
N HIS A 192 -9.95 1.46 24.31
CA HIS A 192 -9.18 2.53 23.68
C HIS A 192 -9.92 3.88 23.64
N PRO A 193 -10.32 4.45 24.80
CA PRO A 193 -11.14 5.66 24.85
C PRO A 193 -10.44 6.91 24.27
N LEU A 194 -9.10 6.95 24.29
CA LEU A 194 -8.33 8.03 23.68
C LEU A 194 -8.41 8.03 22.15
N GLU A 195 -8.51 6.85 21.52
CA GLU A 195 -8.66 6.72 20.06
C GLU A 195 -10.02 7.25 19.59
N ILE A 196 -11.06 7.09 20.41
CA ILE A 196 -12.38 7.69 20.14
C ILE A 196 -12.26 9.21 20.12
N LYS A 197 -11.59 9.79 21.13
CA LYS A 197 -11.37 11.24 21.20
C LYS A 197 -10.57 11.74 19.99
N GLU A 198 -9.55 11.00 19.58
CA GLU A 198 -8.79 11.26 18.35
C GLU A 198 -9.71 11.28 17.12
N ARG A 199 -10.52 10.24 16.91
CA ARG A 199 -11.46 10.13 15.79
C ARG A 199 -12.52 11.22 15.77
N LEU A 200 -13.08 11.56 16.93
CA LEU A 200 -14.04 12.66 17.05
C LEU A 200 -13.38 14.00 16.72
N LYS A 201 -12.15 14.25 17.19
CA LYS A 201 -11.40 15.46 16.87
C LYS A 201 -11.07 15.55 15.37
N ILE A 202 -10.71 14.43 14.74
CA ILE A 202 -10.48 14.32 13.29
C ILE A 202 -11.75 14.71 12.54
N HIS A 203 -12.89 14.11 12.90
CA HIS A 203 -14.16 14.36 12.25
C HIS A 203 -14.65 15.81 12.44
N LEU A 204 -14.68 16.30 13.68
CA LEU A 204 -15.21 17.63 14.02
C LEU A 204 -14.34 18.77 13.48
N LYS A 205 -13.03 18.59 13.37
CA LYS A 205 -12.09 19.63 12.92
C LYS A 205 -11.63 19.41 11.47
N ASN A 206 -12.30 18.53 10.72
CA ASN A 206 -11.94 18.11 9.37
C ASN A 206 -10.42 17.91 9.20
N GLN A 207 -9.79 17.20 10.16
CA GLN A 207 -8.34 17.06 10.18
C GLN A 207 -7.90 15.95 9.24
N PHE A 208 -6.73 16.15 8.62
CA PHE A 208 -5.99 15.09 7.94
C PHE A 208 -4.87 14.63 8.88
N PRO A 209 -5.12 13.66 9.76
CA PRO A 209 -4.07 13.15 10.63
C PRO A 209 -2.98 12.44 9.80
N VAL A 210 -1.72 12.58 10.21
CA VAL A 210 -0.61 11.81 9.63
C VAL A 210 -0.69 10.35 10.06
N THR A 211 -1.05 10.13 11.34
CA THR A 211 -1.26 8.81 11.90
C THR A 211 -2.64 8.70 12.53
N ILE A 212 -3.24 7.53 12.49
CA ILE A 212 -4.46 7.19 13.23
C ILE A 212 -4.26 5.91 14.02
N HIS A 213 -4.92 5.80 15.17
CA HIS A 213 -4.96 4.57 15.94
C HIS A 213 -6.27 3.81 15.73
N GLY A 214 -6.17 2.50 15.55
CA GLY A 214 -7.28 1.57 15.51
C GLY A 214 -7.00 0.35 16.37
N ASN A 215 -7.70 0.24 17.50
CA ASN A 215 -7.59 -0.88 18.43
C ASN A 215 -6.15 -1.13 18.92
N GLY A 216 -5.48 -0.05 19.30
CA GLY A 216 -4.09 -0.03 19.76
C GLY A 216 -3.05 -0.08 18.65
N ILE A 217 -3.46 -0.13 17.37
CA ILE A 217 -2.55 -0.18 16.24
C ILE A 217 -2.44 1.20 15.60
N LYS A 218 -1.22 1.75 15.60
CA LYS A 218 -0.86 2.98 14.90
C LYS A 218 -0.74 2.70 13.40
N THR A 219 -1.25 3.62 12.57
CA THR A 219 -1.19 3.52 11.11
C THR A 219 -0.88 4.89 10.51
N TYR A 220 0.12 4.97 9.64
CA TYR A 220 0.42 6.14 8.82
C TYR A 220 -0.54 6.19 7.63
N LEU A 221 -1.15 7.35 7.39
CA LEU A 221 -2.23 7.47 6.42
C LEU A 221 -1.75 7.91 5.04
N GLY A 222 -2.01 7.04 4.06
CA GLY A 222 -1.81 7.31 2.64
C GLY A 222 -3.02 7.99 1.98
N PHE A 223 -2.78 8.95 1.10
CA PHE A 223 -3.79 9.49 0.19
C PHE A 223 -3.76 8.70 -1.12
N THR A 224 -4.85 8.01 -1.45
CA THR A 224 -4.97 7.28 -2.73
C THR A 224 -5.24 8.25 -3.87
N PHE A 225 -4.40 8.21 -4.91
CA PHE A 225 -4.63 8.98 -6.13
C PHE A 225 -5.75 8.34 -6.96
N ASN A 226 -6.79 9.11 -7.25
CA ASN A 226 -7.95 8.67 -8.03
C ASN A 226 -8.05 9.43 -9.36
N SER A 227 -8.25 8.71 -10.47
CA SER A 227 -8.33 9.34 -11.80
C SER A 227 -9.59 10.16 -12.04
N TRP A 228 -10.66 9.93 -11.29
CA TRP A 228 -11.91 10.69 -11.44
C TRP A 228 -11.92 12.04 -10.70
N GLU A 229 -11.02 12.27 -9.74
CA GLU A 229 -10.92 13.54 -9.01
C GLU A 229 -10.10 14.56 -9.79
N SER A 230 -10.46 15.86 -9.81
CA SER A 230 -9.67 16.87 -10.55
C SER A 230 -8.26 17.05 -9.97
N ILE A 231 -7.29 17.46 -10.81
CA ILE A 231 -5.92 17.75 -10.32
C ILE A 231 -5.96 18.83 -9.24
N ASP A 232 -6.76 19.89 -9.42
CA ASP A 232 -6.91 20.97 -8.44
C ASP A 232 -7.39 20.45 -7.08
N TYR A 233 -8.34 19.51 -7.08
CA TYR A 233 -8.81 18.89 -5.85
C TYR A 233 -7.69 18.10 -5.18
N ILE A 234 -7.02 17.21 -5.91
CA ILE A 234 -5.91 16.38 -5.40
C ILE A 234 -4.77 17.26 -4.87
N MET A 235 -4.42 18.33 -5.58
CA MET A 235 -3.42 19.31 -5.15
C MET A 235 -3.86 20.04 -3.88
N SER A 236 -5.12 20.46 -3.77
CA SER A 236 -5.64 21.08 -2.54
C SER A 236 -5.54 20.15 -1.32
N GLN A 237 -5.75 18.83 -1.53
CA GLN A 237 -5.61 17.81 -0.50
C GLN A 237 -4.16 17.63 -0.06
N ALA A 238 -3.21 17.66 -1.01
CA ALA A 238 -1.78 17.59 -0.74
C ALA A 238 -1.30 18.83 0.01
N GLU A 239 -1.62 20.04 -0.49
CA GLU A 239 -1.22 21.30 0.12
C GLU A 239 -1.80 21.48 1.52
N ALA A 240 -3.07 21.12 1.76
CA ALA A 240 -3.68 21.20 3.08
C ALA A 240 -2.94 20.31 4.09
N ARG A 241 -2.53 19.10 3.68
CA ARG A 241 -1.76 18.16 4.52
C ARG A 241 -0.34 18.65 4.76
N LEU A 242 0.34 19.12 3.72
CA LEU A 242 1.70 19.66 3.81
C LEU A 242 1.75 20.94 4.67
N LYS A 243 0.78 21.85 4.52
CA LYS A 243 0.68 23.08 5.33
C LYS A 243 0.45 22.75 6.80
N LYS A 244 -0.39 21.76 7.08
CA LYS A 244 -0.78 21.41 8.45
C LYS A 244 0.24 20.56 9.19
N ASN A 245 0.80 19.57 8.51
CA ASN A 245 1.61 18.52 9.13
C ASN A 245 3.06 18.51 8.64
N GLY A 246 3.37 19.25 7.57
CA GLY A 246 4.68 19.16 6.90
C GLY A 246 4.92 17.85 6.17
N CYS A 247 3.95 16.93 6.11
CA CYS A 247 4.13 15.57 5.60
C CYS A 247 2.92 15.12 4.75
N PHE A 248 3.17 14.40 3.66
CA PHE A 248 2.16 13.84 2.77
C PHE A 248 2.62 12.50 2.17
N ILE A 249 1.72 11.51 2.10
CA ILE A 249 1.95 10.25 1.39
C ILE A 249 0.91 10.18 0.27
N VAL A 250 1.35 9.96 -0.98
CA VAL A 250 0.45 9.63 -2.09
C VAL A 250 0.65 8.20 -2.53
N THR A 251 -0.45 7.49 -2.77
CA THR A 251 -0.48 6.09 -3.18
C THR A 251 -1.02 5.97 -4.60
N THR A 252 -0.36 5.13 -5.41
CA THR A 252 -0.75 4.77 -6.78
C THR A 252 -0.50 3.28 -7.03
N HIS A 253 -0.78 2.81 -8.23
CA HIS A 253 -0.41 1.47 -8.70
C HIS A 253 0.27 1.61 -10.06
N TYR A 254 1.49 1.09 -10.23
CA TYR A 254 2.22 1.19 -11.51
C TYR A 254 1.43 0.61 -12.68
N ARG A 255 0.58 -0.40 -12.40
CA ARG A 255 -0.31 -1.06 -13.37
C ARG A 255 -1.28 -0.10 -14.05
N LEU A 256 -1.63 1.00 -13.39
CA LEU A 256 -2.49 2.06 -13.95
C LEU A 256 -1.68 3.12 -14.70
N LEU A 257 -0.35 3.12 -14.55
CA LEU A 257 0.56 4.04 -15.22
C LEU A 257 0.99 3.52 -16.60
N GLY A 258 0.43 2.42 -17.08
CA GLY A 258 0.73 1.88 -18.40
C GLY A 258 0.39 2.85 -19.55
N VAL A 259 0.88 2.53 -20.74
CA VAL A 259 0.58 3.24 -22.00
C VAL A 259 -0.15 2.35 -23.01
N MET A 260 -0.70 1.23 -22.55
CA MET A 260 -1.24 0.19 -23.43
C MET A 260 -2.67 0.49 -23.90
N ASP A 261 -3.40 1.33 -23.16
CA ASP A 261 -4.75 1.78 -23.53
C ASP A 261 -5.00 3.25 -23.13
N ASP A 262 -6.05 3.86 -23.69
CA ASP A 262 -6.39 5.27 -23.49
C ASP A 262 -6.68 5.61 -22.02
N ILE A 263 -7.22 4.66 -21.25
CA ILE A 263 -7.57 4.86 -19.83
C ILE A 263 -6.28 4.94 -19.02
N GLN A 264 -5.36 4.00 -19.21
CA GLN A 264 -4.05 4.00 -18.56
C GLN A 264 -3.23 5.22 -18.99
N HIS A 265 -3.25 5.58 -20.28
CA HIS A 265 -2.56 6.77 -20.76
C HIS A 265 -3.10 8.06 -20.10
N SER A 266 -4.42 8.19 -19.98
CA SER A 266 -5.06 9.30 -19.28
C SER A 266 -4.69 9.33 -17.79
N TYR A 267 -4.76 8.18 -17.10
CA TYR A 267 -4.37 8.04 -15.70
C TYR A 267 -2.91 8.47 -15.49
N ARG A 268 -1.99 7.92 -16.30
CA ARG A 268 -0.56 8.23 -16.28
C ARG A 268 -0.29 9.71 -16.48
N ASN A 269 -0.87 10.33 -17.52
CA ASN A 269 -0.65 11.75 -17.80
C ASN A 269 -1.13 12.65 -16.66
N LYS A 270 -2.28 12.30 -16.06
CA LYS A 270 -2.81 13.03 -14.91
C LYS A 270 -1.92 12.87 -13.68
N TYR A 271 -1.46 11.66 -13.39
CA TYR A 271 -0.54 11.38 -12.29
C TYR A 271 0.81 12.10 -12.48
N HIS A 272 1.36 12.06 -13.69
CA HIS A 272 2.59 12.78 -14.04
C HIS A 272 2.43 14.29 -13.89
N SER A 273 1.31 14.85 -14.36
CA SER A 273 0.99 16.28 -14.15
C SER A 273 0.94 16.63 -12.67
N PHE A 274 0.27 15.81 -11.86
CA PHE A 274 0.24 15.96 -10.41
C PHE A 274 1.64 15.92 -9.78
N LEU A 275 2.51 14.97 -10.17
CA LEU A 275 3.89 14.92 -9.69
C LEU A 275 4.69 16.17 -10.08
N LYS A 276 4.51 16.71 -11.30
CA LYS A 276 5.13 17.98 -11.72
C LYS A 276 4.72 19.12 -10.79
N GLU A 277 3.44 19.27 -10.51
CA GLU A 277 2.97 20.32 -9.61
C GLU A 277 3.53 20.15 -8.19
N LEU A 278 3.60 18.92 -7.66
CA LEU A 278 4.24 18.67 -6.36
C LEU A 278 5.72 19.08 -6.34
N THR A 279 6.48 18.84 -7.41
CA THR A 279 7.91 19.23 -7.50
C THR A 279 8.13 20.74 -7.55
N ARG A 280 7.10 21.52 -7.90
CA ARG A 280 7.17 23.00 -7.94
C ARG A 280 6.84 23.64 -6.59
N LEU A 281 6.36 22.87 -5.62
CA LEU A 281 6.04 23.38 -4.29
C LEU A 281 7.30 23.79 -3.53
N ASP A 282 7.26 24.97 -2.90
CA ASP A 282 8.39 25.46 -2.11
C ASP A 282 8.73 24.55 -0.93
N ASN A 283 10.03 24.28 -0.80
CA ASN A 283 10.66 23.59 0.33
C ASN A 283 10.13 22.16 0.52
N VAL A 284 9.87 21.44 -0.58
CA VAL A 284 9.46 20.03 -0.60
C VAL A 284 10.64 19.12 -0.90
N ARG A 285 10.75 18.03 -0.14
CA ARG A 285 11.66 16.91 -0.40
C ARG A 285 10.85 15.63 -0.55
N PHE A 286 11.13 14.86 -1.61
CA PHE A 286 10.60 13.52 -1.78
C PHE A 286 11.48 12.52 -1.03
N VAL A 287 10.86 11.54 -0.38
CA VAL A 287 11.54 10.53 0.45
C VAL A 287 10.88 9.16 0.32
N THR A 288 11.60 8.14 0.76
CA THR A 288 11.07 6.78 0.95
C THR A 288 10.18 6.70 2.20
N ALA A 289 9.42 5.61 2.36
CA ALA A 289 8.50 5.42 3.47
C ALA A 289 9.20 5.35 4.83
N SER A 290 10.36 4.68 4.92
CA SER A 290 11.14 4.67 6.17
C SER A 290 11.62 6.06 6.56
N GLU A 291 12.17 6.82 5.61
CA GLU A 291 12.60 8.19 5.85
C GLU A 291 11.43 9.09 6.24
N TYR A 292 10.27 8.92 5.59
CA TYR A 292 9.04 9.62 5.95
C TYR A 292 8.69 9.38 7.43
N ILE A 293 8.66 8.11 7.85
CA ILE A 293 8.31 7.72 9.21
C ILE A 293 9.30 8.25 10.24
N GLU A 294 10.60 8.20 9.93
CA GLU A 294 11.65 8.71 10.81
C GLU A 294 11.54 10.23 10.99
N ASN A 295 11.35 10.97 9.90
CA ASN A 295 11.16 12.41 9.96
C ASN A 295 9.89 12.80 10.73
N GLU A 296 8.82 12.03 10.57
CA GLU A 296 7.57 12.24 11.30
C GLU A 296 7.74 12.05 12.80
N LYS A 297 8.46 11.00 13.22
CA LYS A 297 8.80 10.75 14.62
C LYS A 297 9.62 11.90 15.21
N ASN A 298 10.62 12.38 14.48
CA ASN A 298 11.49 13.47 14.94
C ASN A 298 10.74 14.80 15.11
N ARG A 299 9.72 15.07 14.28
CA ARG A 299 8.87 16.27 14.40
C ARG A 299 7.98 16.28 15.64
N ARG A 300 7.67 15.13 16.23
CA ARG A 300 6.84 15.03 17.45
C ARG A 300 7.62 15.21 18.74
N ILE A 301 8.95 15.22 18.68
CA ILE A 301 9.84 15.36 19.84
C ILE A 301 10.17 16.84 20.11
N ILE A 302 9.95 17.72 19.12
CA ILE A 302 10.15 19.18 19.17
C ILE A 302 8.82 19.87 19.48
#